data_AF-A0A151N617-F1
#
_entry.id   AF-A0A151N617-F1
#
_cell.length_a   1.000
_cell.length_b   1.000
_cell.length_c   1.000
_cell.angle_alpha   90.00
_cell.angle_beta   90.00
_cell.angle_gamma   90.00
#
_symmetry.space_group_name_H-M   'P 1'
#
loop_
_entity.id
_entity.type
_entity.pdbx_description
1 polymer ?
#
loop_
_entity_poly.entity_id
_entity_poly.type
_entity_poly.pdbx_seq_one_letter_code
_entity_poly.pdbx_strand_id
1 'polypeptide(L)'
;MWKKLPEWPKTMTGLPSTSGTTASVVIIRGSKMYVAHVGDSGVVLGVQDDPKDDFIRAVEVTQDHKPELPKERERIEGLGGSVINKSGVNRVVWKRPRLTHNGPVRRSTVIDQIPFLAVARALGDLWSYDFYSGEFVVSPEPDTSVHTIDPQKHKYIILGSDGLWNMIPPQDAISMCQDHEEKNYFMGEHRQSCAKMLVNRALGRWRQRMLRADNTSAIVICISPLQQNKSNLENEEELYLNLSESPRYSSPDMCVMTPSRCCTPPVKTRIHGHD
;
A
#
# COMPACT_ATOMS: atom_id res chain seq x y z
N MET A 1 18.00 -13.07 6.34
CA MET A 1 17.23 -13.33 5.10
C MET A 1 18.08 -14.03 4.03
N TRP A 2 19.33 -13.62 3.81
CA TRP A 2 20.27 -14.11 2.78
C TRP A 2 20.70 -15.59 2.86
N LYS A 3 20.72 -16.23 4.04
CA LYS A 3 21.06 -17.67 4.17
C LYS A 3 20.10 -18.62 3.44
N LYS A 4 18.90 -18.13 3.08
CA LYS A 4 17.86 -18.91 2.38
C LYS A 4 17.74 -18.57 0.88
N LEU A 5 18.60 -17.70 0.36
CA LEU A 5 18.53 -17.25 -1.04
C LEU A 5 18.62 -18.38 -2.08
N PRO A 6 19.41 -19.47 -1.86
CA PRO A 6 19.40 -20.63 -2.76
C PRO A 6 18.06 -21.38 -2.80
N GLU A 7 17.26 -21.28 -1.74
CA GLU A 7 15.94 -21.92 -1.60
C GLU A 7 14.82 -21.08 -2.21
N TRP A 8 15.12 -19.87 -2.67
CA TRP A 8 14.11 -18.96 -3.21
C TRP A 8 13.51 -19.48 -4.51
N PRO A 9 12.20 -19.25 -4.73
CA PRO A 9 11.53 -19.64 -5.96
C PRO A 9 12.26 -19.06 -7.18
N LYS A 10 12.63 -19.95 -8.09
CA LYS A 10 13.21 -19.60 -9.39
C LYS A 10 12.15 -19.74 -10.47
N THR A 11 12.25 -18.91 -11.50
CA THR A 11 11.47 -19.07 -12.73
C THR A 11 11.80 -20.40 -13.41
N MET A 12 11.00 -20.83 -14.39
CA MET A 12 11.30 -22.00 -15.23
C MET A 12 12.67 -21.92 -15.92
N THR A 13 13.20 -20.72 -16.11
CA THR A 13 14.51 -20.45 -16.70
C THR A 13 15.64 -20.39 -15.66
N GLY A 14 15.37 -20.67 -14.38
CA GLY A 14 16.35 -20.69 -13.30
C GLY A 14 16.73 -19.31 -12.73
N LEU A 15 16.05 -18.23 -13.16
CA LEU A 15 16.28 -16.88 -12.67
C LEU A 15 15.53 -16.64 -11.34
N PRO A 16 15.97 -15.69 -10.50
CA PRO A 16 15.20 -15.31 -9.31
C PRO A 16 13.79 -14.83 -9.67
N SER A 17 12.85 -15.00 -8.73
CA SER A 17 11.48 -14.50 -8.87
C SER A 17 11.46 -13.01 -9.22
N THR A 18 10.63 -12.66 -10.19
CA THR A 18 10.34 -11.28 -10.60
C THR A 18 9.07 -10.73 -9.96
N SER A 19 8.47 -11.47 -9.04
CA SER A 19 7.27 -11.03 -8.32
C SER A 19 7.66 -10.09 -7.19
N GLY A 20 6.93 -8.98 -7.10
CA GLY A 20 7.03 -8.04 -6.00
C GLY A 20 5.70 -7.34 -5.76
N THR A 21 5.63 -6.59 -4.67
CA THR A 21 4.46 -5.82 -4.26
C THR A 21 4.87 -4.55 -3.55
N THR A 22 4.06 -3.51 -3.70
CA THR A 22 4.10 -2.35 -2.82
C THR A 22 3.38 -2.67 -1.51
N ALA A 23 3.61 -1.86 -0.48
CA ALA A 23 2.92 -1.96 0.79
C ALA A 23 2.82 -0.59 1.45
N SER A 24 1.61 -0.16 1.76
CA SER A 24 1.33 0.98 2.63
C SER A 24 0.51 0.47 3.82
N VAL A 25 1.12 0.49 4.99
CA VAL A 25 0.57 -0.11 6.22
C VAL A 25 0.35 0.99 7.24
N VAL A 26 -0.85 1.02 7.81
CA VAL A 26 -1.22 1.91 8.91
C VAL A 26 -1.62 1.05 10.11
N ILE A 27 -0.98 1.30 11.26
CA ILE A 27 -1.33 0.68 12.54
C ILE A 27 -1.80 1.78 13.47
N ILE A 28 -3.03 1.67 13.97
CA ILE A 28 -3.59 2.61 14.94
C ILE A 28 -3.61 1.95 16.31
N ARG A 29 -2.99 2.59 17.30
CA ARG A 29 -3.02 2.16 18.71
C ARG A 29 -3.24 3.37 19.61
N GLY A 30 -4.42 3.42 20.23
CA GLY A 30 -4.86 4.61 20.96
C GLY A 30 -4.87 5.83 20.04
N SER A 31 -4.22 6.93 20.46
CA SER A 31 -4.06 8.14 19.65
C SER A 31 -2.84 8.13 18.73
N LYS A 32 -2.12 7.01 18.57
CA LYS A 32 -0.94 6.95 17.70
C LYS A 32 -1.24 6.19 16.42
N MET A 33 -0.85 6.79 15.30
CA MET A 33 -0.81 6.20 13.96
C MET A 33 0.64 5.91 13.59
N TYR A 34 0.96 4.65 13.35
CA TYR A 34 2.26 4.22 12.82
C TYR A 34 2.09 3.90 11.35
N VAL A 35 2.96 4.45 10.50
CA VAL A 35 2.93 4.22 9.06
C VAL A 35 4.23 3.57 8.64
N ALA A 36 4.13 2.56 7.77
CA ALA A 36 5.26 1.95 7.08
C ALA A 36 4.92 1.82 5.60
N HIS A 37 5.80 2.31 4.73
CA HIS A 37 5.53 2.42 3.30
C HIS A 37 6.71 1.97 2.44
N VAL A 38 6.42 1.17 1.41
CA VAL A 38 7.34 0.70 0.36
C VAL A 38 6.60 0.73 -0.98
N GLY A 39 7.18 1.36 -2.00
CA GLY A 39 6.63 1.43 -3.36
C GLY A 39 5.93 2.76 -3.66
N ASP A 40 4.80 2.73 -4.35
CA ASP A 40 4.04 3.91 -4.79
C ASP A 40 2.52 3.78 -4.58
N SER A 41 2.11 2.93 -3.63
CA SER A 41 0.84 3.12 -2.95
C SER A 41 0.96 4.26 -1.94
N GLY A 42 -0.13 4.92 -1.56
CA GLY A 42 -0.07 6.15 -0.77
C GLY A 42 -1.02 6.16 0.43
N VAL A 43 -0.63 6.88 1.48
CA VAL A 43 -1.48 7.24 2.62
C VAL A 43 -1.64 8.76 2.69
N VAL A 44 -2.88 9.23 2.72
CA VAL A 44 -3.26 10.64 2.82
C VAL A 44 -4.10 10.85 4.07
N LEU A 45 -3.79 11.90 4.83
CA LEU A 45 -4.51 12.32 6.02
C LEU A 45 -5.31 13.60 5.72
N GLY A 46 -6.61 13.59 6.02
CA GLY A 46 -7.47 14.77 5.97
C GLY A 46 -7.43 15.52 7.29
N VAL A 47 -6.95 16.76 7.26
CA VAL A 47 -6.77 17.63 8.43
C VAL A 47 -7.64 18.87 8.30
N GLN A 48 -8.57 19.04 9.23
CA GLN A 48 -9.32 20.28 9.45
C GLN A 48 -8.55 21.12 10.48
N ASP A 49 -7.87 22.17 10.02
CA ASP A 49 -7.00 22.99 10.87
C ASP A 49 -7.81 23.85 11.86
N ASP A 50 -8.95 24.41 11.43
CA ASP A 50 -9.92 25.13 12.26
C ASP A 50 -11.31 24.46 12.15
N PRO A 51 -11.95 24.04 13.26
CA PRO A 51 -13.31 23.49 13.24
C PRO A 51 -14.39 24.43 12.66
N LYS A 52 -14.10 25.73 12.54
CA LYS A 52 -14.99 26.71 11.91
C LYS A 52 -14.84 26.78 10.40
N ASP A 53 -13.72 26.29 9.87
CA ASP A 53 -13.48 26.21 8.44
C ASP A 53 -14.00 24.87 7.93
N ASP A 54 -14.80 24.92 6.87
CA ASP A 54 -15.30 23.73 6.20
C ASP A 54 -14.19 23.06 5.36
N PHE A 55 -13.06 23.74 5.14
CA PHE A 55 -11.96 23.20 4.36
C PHE A 55 -11.16 22.14 5.13
N ILE A 56 -11.13 20.92 4.58
CA ILE A 56 -10.26 19.83 5.04
C ILE A 56 -9.07 19.71 4.10
N ARG A 57 -7.87 19.99 4.61
CA ARG A 57 -6.62 19.94 3.87
C ARG A 57 -6.09 18.51 3.78
N ALA A 58 -5.69 18.09 2.59
CA ALA A 58 -4.98 16.84 2.38
C ALA A 58 -3.50 16.97 2.79
N VAL A 59 -3.03 16.00 3.56
CA VAL A 59 -1.62 15.83 3.94
C VAL A 59 -1.16 14.46 3.48
N GLU A 60 -0.24 14.43 2.52
CA GLU A 60 0.43 13.21 2.11
C GLU A 60 1.36 12.73 3.24
N VAL A 61 1.05 11.56 3.78
CA VAL A 61 1.81 10.96 4.91
C VAL A 61 2.99 10.15 4.40
N THR A 62 2.88 9.64 3.17
CA THR A 62 3.90 8.83 2.50
C THR A 62 4.38 9.53 1.24
N GLN A 63 5.65 9.35 0.90
CA GLN A 63 6.21 9.77 -0.38
C GLN A 63 6.48 8.56 -1.26
N ASP A 64 6.06 8.62 -2.52
CA ASP A 64 6.32 7.57 -3.50
C ASP A 64 7.83 7.30 -3.67
N HIS A 65 8.21 6.03 -3.69
CA HIS A 65 9.57 5.60 -3.97
C HIS A 65 9.84 5.52 -5.49
N LYS A 66 9.91 6.67 -6.16
CA LYS A 66 10.18 6.74 -7.61
C LYS A 66 11.68 6.64 -7.92
N PRO A 67 12.11 5.85 -8.92
CA PRO A 67 13.53 5.65 -9.27
C PRO A 67 14.32 6.92 -9.59
N GLU A 68 13.66 7.97 -10.06
CA GLU A 68 14.26 9.26 -10.42
C GLU A 68 14.51 10.19 -9.24
N LEU A 69 13.96 9.91 -8.06
CA LEU A 69 14.20 10.74 -6.88
C LEU A 69 15.69 10.71 -6.53
N PRO A 70 16.33 11.86 -6.22
CA PRO A 70 17.78 11.92 -6.01
C PRO A 70 18.31 10.87 -5.02
N LYS A 71 17.66 10.71 -3.87
CA LYS A 71 18.00 9.74 -2.84
C LYS A 71 17.94 8.29 -3.35
N GLU A 72 16.88 7.94 -4.08
CA GLU A 72 16.71 6.58 -4.59
C GLU A 72 17.65 6.29 -5.76
N ARG A 73 17.85 7.27 -6.65
CA ARG A 73 18.75 7.15 -7.79
C ARG A 73 20.19 6.95 -7.34
N GLU A 74 20.66 7.75 -6.39
CA GLU A 74 22.00 7.63 -5.80
C GLU A 74 22.19 6.24 -5.17
N ARG A 75 21.19 5.76 -4.42
CA ARG A 75 21.22 4.41 -3.82
C ARG A 75 21.28 3.32 -4.89
N ILE A 76 20.43 3.39 -5.92
CA ILE A 76 20.37 2.40 -7.00
C ILE A 76 21.71 2.35 -7.76
N GLU A 77 22.24 3.50 -8.16
CA GLU A 77 23.49 3.60 -8.93
C GLU A 77 24.71 3.22 -8.07
N GLY A 78 24.72 3.59 -6.79
CA GLY A 78 25.76 3.22 -5.82
C GLY A 78 25.87 1.70 -5.58
N LEU A 79 24.77 0.96 -5.72
CA LEU A 79 24.73 -0.51 -5.66
C LEU A 79 25.05 -1.18 -7.02
N GLY A 80 25.51 -0.42 -8.01
CA GLY A 80 25.77 -0.93 -9.36
C GLY A 80 24.51 -1.18 -10.20
N GLY A 81 23.35 -0.77 -9.70
CA GLY A 81 22.09 -0.69 -10.45
C GLY A 81 22.11 0.43 -11.48
N SER A 82 20.99 0.62 -12.18
CA SER A 82 20.85 1.69 -13.16
C SER A 82 19.38 2.09 -13.28
N VAL A 83 19.14 3.38 -13.56
CA VAL A 83 17.82 3.92 -13.85
C VAL A 83 17.78 4.39 -15.31
N ILE A 84 16.81 3.90 -16.08
CA ILE A 84 16.64 4.25 -17.49
C ILE A 84 15.23 4.78 -17.70
N ASN A 85 15.10 5.90 -18.41
CA ASN A 85 13.82 6.38 -18.89
C ASN A 85 13.38 5.58 -20.12
N LYS A 86 12.21 4.95 -20.04
CA LYS A 86 11.59 4.23 -21.15
C LYS A 86 10.19 4.78 -21.37
N SER A 87 10.01 5.48 -22.49
CA SER A 87 8.72 6.09 -22.88
C SER A 87 8.17 7.05 -21.82
N GLY A 88 9.03 7.87 -21.22
CA GLY A 88 8.64 8.85 -20.21
C GLY A 88 8.58 8.31 -18.78
N VAL A 89 8.72 6.99 -18.58
CA VAL A 89 8.72 6.37 -17.24
C VAL A 89 10.12 5.93 -16.86
N ASN A 90 10.62 6.42 -15.73
CA ASN A 90 11.90 6.00 -15.18
C ASN A 90 11.76 4.60 -14.56
N ARG A 91 12.71 3.72 -14.88
CA ARG A 91 12.67 2.32 -14.46
C ARG A 91 14.01 1.85 -13.95
N VAL A 92 13.98 1.08 -12.87
CA VAL A 92 15.12 0.29 -12.40
C VAL A 92 15.41 -0.80 -13.43
N VAL A 93 16.68 -0.93 -13.79
CA VAL A 93 17.15 -1.86 -14.82
C VAL A 93 17.45 -3.22 -14.19
N TRP A 94 16.82 -4.26 -14.74
CA TRP A 94 17.21 -5.64 -14.46
C TRP A 94 18.40 -6.03 -15.33
N LYS A 95 19.56 -6.21 -14.70
CA LYS A 95 20.78 -6.73 -15.32
C LYS A 95 20.82 -8.24 -15.14
N ARG A 96 20.82 -8.99 -16.23
CA ARG A 96 20.91 -10.47 -16.19
C ARG A 96 21.75 -11.02 -17.35
N PRO A 97 22.39 -12.19 -17.20
CA PRO A 97 22.97 -12.88 -18.35
C PRO A 97 21.91 -13.13 -19.42
N ARG A 98 22.33 -13.10 -20.69
CA ARG A 98 21.46 -13.51 -21.80
C ARG A 98 20.87 -14.88 -21.55
N LEU A 99 19.63 -15.09 -21.98
CA LEU A 99 18.94 -16.38 -21.82
C LEU A 99 19.67 -17.56 -22.47
N THR A 100 20.55 -17.30 -23.43
CA THR A 100 21.40 -18.31 -24.08
C THR A 100 22.69 -18.63 -23.32
N HIS A 101 22.99 -17.90 -22.23
CA HIS A 101 24.19 -18.11 -21.44
C HIS A 101 24.02 -19.32 -20.51
N ASN A 102 24.91 -20.30 -20.66
CA ASN A 102 24.98 -21.47 -19.80
C ASN A 102 26.28 -21.44 -18.99
N GLY A 103 26.18 -21.61 -17.67
CA GLY A 103 27.33 -21.67 -16.77
C GLY A 103 27.57 -20.40 -15.94
N PRO A 104 28.69 -20.33 -15.20
CA PRO A 104 28.95 -19.23 -14.25
C PRO A 104 29.11 -17.87 -14.97
N VAL A 105 28.65 -16.80 -14.33
CA VAL A 105 28.77 -15.43 -14.84
C VAL A 105 30.23 -14.98 -14.71
N ARG A 106 30.85 -14.60 -15.83
CA ARG A 106 32.22 -14.09 -15.91
C ARG A 106 32.21 -12.65 -16.43
N ARG A 107 33.34 -11.94 -16.33
CA ARG A 107 33.47 -10.57 -16.89
C ARG A 107 33.15 -10.48 -18.40
N SER A 108 33.37 -11.56 -19.13
CA SER A 108 33.07 -11.66 -20.57
C SER A 108 31.62 -12.06 -20.89
N THR A 109 30.80 -12.36 -19.88
CA THR A 109 29.41 -12.76 -20.08
C THR A 109 28.60 -11.59 -20.61
N VAL A 110 27.84 -11.81 -21.68
CA VAL A 110 26.94 -10.79 -22.23
C VAL A 110 25.74 -10.62 -21.30
N ILE A 111 25.55 -9.40 -20.80
CA ILE A 111 24.48 -9.02 -19.88
C ILE A 111 23.41 -8.23 -20.63
N ASP A 112 22.16 -8.66 -20.52
CA ASP A 112 21.00 -7.88 -20.94
C ASP A 112 20.65 -6.83 -19.88
N GLN A 113 20.28 -5.64 -20.35
CA GLN A 113 19.80 -4.54 -19.53
C GLN A 113 18.35 -4.25 -19.89
N ILE A 114 17.44 -4.59 -18.99
CA ILE A 114 16.00 -4.50 -19.24
C ILE A 114 15.40 -3.45 -18.31
N PRO A 115 14.92 -2.30 -18.81
CA PRO A 115 14.16 -1.35 -17.99
C PRO A 115 12.89 -2.04 -17.50
N PHE A 116 12.80 -2.31 -16.20
CA PHE A 116 11.87 -3.27 -15.64
C PHE A 116 10.85 -2.59 -14.73
N LEU A 117 11.26 -2.23 -13.51
CA LEU A 117 10.35 -1.80 -12.45
C LEU A 117 10.28 -0.27 -12.35
N ALA A 118 9.07 0.29 -12.21
CA ALA A 118 8.84 1.74 -12.11
C ALA A 118 8.85 2.27 -10.66
N VAL A 119 9.18 1.41 -9.69
CA VAL A 119 9.38 1.77 -8.28
C VAL A 119 10.80 1.41 -7.85
N ALA A 120 11.36 2.19 -6.94
CA ALA A 120 12.70 2.00 -6.38
C ALA A 120 12.71 1.05 -5.18
N ARG A 121 11.56 0.89 -4.52
CA ARG A 121 11.39 0.03 -3.35
C ARG A 121 10.17 -0.86 -3.50
N ALA A 122 10.31 -2.12 -3.11
CA ALA A 122 9.25 -3.14 -3.19
C ALA A 122 9.55 -4.28 -2.22
N LEU A 123 8.51 -4.96 -1.74
CA LEU A 123 8.67 -6.26 -1.10
C LEU A 123 8.73 -7.34 -2.20
N GLY A 124 9.63 -8.30 -2.07
CA GLY A 124 9.88 -9.30 -3.11
C GLY A 124 10.97 -8.83 -4.05
N ASP A 125 10.71 -8.81 -5.37
CA ASP A 125 11.63 -8.35 -6.41
C ASP A 125 13.06 -8.88 -6.25
N LEU A 126 13.13 -10.19 -5.96
CA LEU A 126 14.34 -10.89 -5.52
C LEU A 126 15.43 -10.89 -6.60
N TRP A 127 15.04 -10.68 -7.86
CA TRP A 127 15.95 -10.46 -8.99
C TRP A 127 16.89 -9.26 -8.81
N SER A 128 16.53 -8.31 -7.95
CA SER A 128 17.31 -7.09 -7.71
C SER A 128 18.43 -7.27 -6.68
N TYR A 129 18.56 -8.46 -6.09
CA TYR A 129 19.65 -8.77 -5.17
C TYR A 129 21.00 -8.81 -5.88
N ASP A 130 21.94 -8.01 -5.40
CA ASP A 130 23.33 -8.03 -5.84
C ASP A 130 24.20 -8.81 -4.85
N PHE A 131 24.86 -9.85 -5.34
CA PHE A 131 25.66 -10.75 -4.51
C PHE A 131 26.96 -10.12 -4.00
N TYR A 132 27.48 -9.10 -4.68
CA TYR A 132 28.76 -8.49 -4.33
C TYR A 132 28.60 -7.48 -3.21
N SER A 133 27.59 -6.61 -3.30
CA SER A 133 27.21 -5.69 -2.23
C SER A 133 26.46 -6.37 -1.10
N GLY A 134 25.77 -7.48 -1.37
CA GLY A 134 24.90 -8.15 -0.40
C GLY A 134 23.57 -7.43 -0.17
N GLU A 135 23.20 -6.51 -1.07
CA GLU A 135 22.08 -5.59 -0.95
C GLU A 135 21.08 -5.73 -2.11
N PHE A 136 19.86 -5.21 -1.94
CA PHE A 136 18.87 -5.14 -3.00
C PHE A 136 18.90 -3.79 -3.71
N VAL A 137 19.02 -3.81 -5.04
CA VAL A 137 18.87 -2.60 -5.86
C VAL A 137 17.46 -2.04 -5.72
N VAL A 138 16.44 -2.91 -5.69
CA VAL A 138 15.06 -2.54 -5.31
C VAL A 138 14.90 -2.78 -3.82
N SER A 139 14.98 -1.74 -3.00
CA SER A 139 15.07 -1.92 -1.54
C SER A 139 13.73 -2.39 -0.95
N PRO A 140 13.73 -3.38 -0.03
CA PRO A 140 12.55 -3.75 0.73
C PRO A 140 12.37 -2.88 1.99
N GLU A 141 13.25 -1.92 2.25
CA GLU A 141 13.25 -1.11 3.47
C GLU A 141 12.14 -0.05 3.44
N PRO A 142 11.18 -0.10 4.39
CA PRO A 142 10.10 0.87 4.47
C PRO A 142 10.57 2.22 5.01
N ASP A 143 10.04 3.29 4.44
CA ASP A 143 9.99 4.56 5.15
C ASP A 143 8.92 4.45 6.26
N THR A 144 9.25 4.91 7.46
CA THR A 144 8.38 4.80 8.64
C THR A 144 8.17 6.14 9.32
N SER A 145 6.95 6.37 9.83
CA SER A 145 6.60 7.60 10.55
C SER A 145 5.58 7.32 11.64
N VAL A 146 5.52 8.22 12.63
CA VAL A 146 4.54 8.17 13.73
C VAL A 146 3.84 9.50 13.83
N HIS A 147 2.51 9.47 13.81
CA HIS A 147 1.66 10.65 13.90
C HIS A 147 0.70 10.50 15.08
N THR A 148 0.44 11.60 15.78
CA THR A 148 -0.60 11.62 16.82
C THR A 148 -1.93 12.01 16.18
N ILE A 149 -2.92 11.14 16.32
CA ILE A 149 -4.28 11.36 15.84
C ILE A 149 -5.00 12.27 16.83
N ASP A 150 -5.53 13.38 16.32
CA ASP A 150 -6.45 14.25 17.02
C ASP A 150 -7.84 14.13 16.36
N PRO A 151 -8.84 13.46 16.98
CA PRO A 151 -10.18 13.32 16.41
C PRO A 151 -10.95 14.64 16.20
N GLN A 152 -10.49 15.74 16.81
CA GLN A 152 -11.09 17.05 16.57
C GLN A 152 -10.64 17.61 15.21
N LYS A 153 -9.36 17.39 14.85
CA LYS A 153 -8.74 17.92 13.63
C LYS A 153 -8.72 16.93 12.48
N HIS A 154 -8.36 15.68 12.74
CA HIS A 154 -8.22 14.65 11.71
C HIS A 154 -9.57 14.02 11.41
N LYS A 155 -9.93 13.99 10.12
CA LYS A 155 -11.22 13.50 9.65
C LYS A 155 -11.13 12.23 8.82
N TYR A 156 -10.07 12.09 8.03
CA TYR A 156 -9.92 10.95 7.10
C TYR A 156 -8.50 10.42 7.11
N ILE A 157 -8.35 9.10 7.03
CA ILE A 157 -7.12 8.45 6.58
C ILE A 157 -7.49 7.65 5.33
N ILE A 158 -6.89 7.99 4.19
CA ILE A 158 -7.14 7.33 2.92
C ILE A 158 -5.86 6.58 2.52
N LEU A 159 -5.98 5.26 2.35
CA LEU A 159 -4.95 4.44 1.73
C LEU A 159 -5.39 4.11 0.31
N GLY A 160 -4.49 4.19 -0.66
CA GLY A 160 -4.79 3.89 -2.06
C GLY A 160 -3.62 3.28 -2.81
N SER A 161 -3.90 2.45 -3.81
CA SER A 161 -2.91 2.08 -4.83
C SER A 161 -2.66 3.24 -5.80
N ASP A 162 -1.59 3.15 -6.59
CA ASP A 162 -1.29 4.08 -7.67
C ASP A 162 -2.45 4.17 -8.69
N GLY A 163 -3.21 3.10 -8.90
CA GLY A 163 -4.46 3.11 -9.68
C GLY A 163 -5.46 4.18 -9.24
N LEU A 164 -5.50 4.52 -7.94
CA LEU A 164 -6.26 5.64 -7.40
C LEU A 164 -5.51 6.96 -7.58
N TRP A 165 -4.29 7.05 -7.04
CA TRP A 165 -3.54 8.30 -6.92
C TRP A 165 -3.09 8.89 -8.27
N ASN A 166 -2.90 8.06 -9.30
CA ASN A 166 -2.62 8.52 -10.67
C ASN A 166 -3.80 9.28 -11.30
N MET A 167 -5.02 9.09 -10.78
CA MET A 167 -6.23 9.71 -11.31
C MET A 167 -6.87 10.73 -10.37
N ILE A 168 -6.77 10.52 -9.06
CA ILE A 168 -7.41 11.36 -8.05
C ILE A 168 -6.31 12.01 -7.19
N PRO A 169 -6.09 13.33 -7.32
CA PRO A 169 -5.21 14.07 -6.42
C PRO A 169 -5.62 13.92 -4.95
N PRO A 170 -4.68 13.97 -4.00
CA PRO A 170 -4.96 13.87 -2.56
C PRO A 170 -6.06 14.82 -2.07
N GLN A 171 -6.00 16.09 -2.48
CA GLN A 171 -6.99 17.10 -2.09
C GLN A 171 -8.38 16.79 -2.68
N ASP A 172 -8.45 16.37 -3.95
CA ASP A 172 -9.69 15.94 -4.58
C ASP A 172 -10.32 14.76 -3.82
N ALA A 173 -9.51 13.80 -3.38
CA ALA A 173 -10.00 12.62 -2.65
C ALA A 173 -10.66 13.02 -1.32
N ILE A 174 -10.03 13.92 -0.57
CA ILE A 174 -10.56 14.44 0.70
C ILE A 174 -11.87 15.20 0.47
N SER A 175 -11.90 16.12 -0.50
CA SER A 175 -13.11 16.89 -0.81
C SER A 175 -14.26 15.99 -1.28
N MET A 176 -13.98 14.94 -2.07
CA MET A 176 -15.00 13.97 -2.46
C MET A 176 -15.55 13.19 -1.28
N CYS A 177 -14.71 12.80 -0.31
CA CYS A 177 -15.17 12.13 0.91
C CYS A 177 -16.07 13.04 1.76
N GLN A 178 -15.69 14.31 1.91
CA GLN A 178 -16.48 15.31 2.61
C GLN A 178 -17.86 15.53 1.95
N ASP A 179 -17.88 15.83 0.65
CA ASP A 179 -19.12 16.01 -0.13
C ASP A 179 -20.06 14.80 -0.02
N HIS A 180 -19.49 13.59 0.05
CA HIS A 180 -20.23 12.35 0.14
C HIS A 180 -20.85 12.15 1.52
N GLU A 181 -20.12 12.43 2.60
CA GLU A 181 -20.67 12.39 3.96
C GLU A 181 -21.78 13.41 4.17
N GLU A 182 -21.62 14.63 3.67
CA GLU A 182 -22.66 15.66 3.75
C GLU A 182 -23.93 15.24 3.00
N LYS A 183 -23.81 14.75 1.77
CA LYS A 183 -24.96 14.25 1.01
C LYS A 183 -25.67 13.10 1.70
N ASN A 184 -24.92 12.16 2.28
CA ASN A 184 -25.51 11.07 3.05
C ASN A 184 -26.30 11.60 4.25
N TYR A 185 -25.78 12.63 4.93
CA TYR A 185 -26.47 13.28 6.04
C TYR A 185 -27.76 13.98 5.61
N PHE A 186 -27.74 14.73 4.51
CA PHE A 186 -28.90 15.50 4.04
C PHE A 186 -29.96 14.66 3.29
N MET A 187 -29.55 13.65 2.53
CA MET A 187 -30.46 12.87 1.67
C MET A 187 -30.85 11.53 2.26
N GLY A 188 -30.19 11.06 3.32
CA GLY A 188 -30.45 9.74 3.93
C GLY A 188 -30.21 8.55 3.00
N GLU A 189 -29.59 8.76 1.83
CA GLU A 189 -29.29 7.71 0.86
C GLU A 189 -27.94 7.04 1.19
N HIS A 190 -27.95 6.04 2.07
CA HIS A 190 -26.77 5.20 2.37
C HIS A 190 -26.43 4.20 1.24
N ARG A 191 -26.32 4.64 -0.02
CA ARG A 191 -26.15 3.71 -1.14
C ARG A 191 -24.71 3.24 -1.39
N GLN A 192 -23.70 3.96 -0.91
CA GLN A 192 -22.31 3.67 -1.25
C GLN A 192 -21.30 4.15 -0.20
N SER A 193 -20.26 3.37 0.08
CA SER A 193 -19.12 3.77 0.92
C SER A 193 -18.18 4.76 0.22
N CYS A 194 -17.48 5.61 0.99
CA CYS A 194 -16.49 6.57 0.47
C CYS A 194 -15.41 5.88 -0.40
N ALA A 195 -14.92 4.72 0.04
CA ALA A 195 -13.92 3.95 -0.70
C ALA A 195 -14.42 3.55 -2.10
N LYS A 196 -15.64 3.02 -2.19
CA LYS A 196 -16.23 2.58 -3.46
C LYS A 196 -16.53 3.77 -4.38
N MET A 197 -16.94 4.91 -3.83
CA MET A 197 -17.09 6.16 -4.59
C MET A 197 -15.75 6.61 -5.20
N LEU A 198 -14.67 6.65 -4.41
CA LEU A 198 -13.34 7.01 -4.90
C LEU A 198 -12.85 6.08 -6.01
N VAL A 199 -13.00 4.77 -5.83
CA VAL A 199 -12.64 3.77 -6.86
C VAL A 199 -13.44 4.00 -8.15
N ASN A 200 -14.76 4.18 -8.05
CA ASN A 200 -15.60 4.46 -9.22
C ASN A 200 -15.19 5.74 -9.94
N ARG A 201 -14.83 6.79 -9.18
CA ARG A 201 -14.39 8.07 -9.73
C ARG A 201 -13.05 7.93 -10.45
N ALA A 202 -12.10 7.20 -9.87
CA ALA A 202 -10.81 6.91 -10.49
C ALA A 202 -10.97 6.12 -11.79
N LEU A 203 -11.74 5.03 -11.77
CA LEU A 203 -12.06 4.24 -12.98
C LEU A 203 -12.76 5.10 -14.05
N GLY A 204 -13.64 6.01 -13.63
CA GLY A 204 -14.25 6.99 -14.52
C GLY A 204 -13.23 7.91 -15.19
N ARG A 205 -12.24 8.43 -14.45
CA ARG A 205 -11.15 9.27 -14.99
C ARG A 205 -10.22 8.49 -15.91
N TRP A 206 -9.88 7.24 -15.58
CA TRP A 206 -9.14 6.35 -16.49
C TRP A 206 -9.83 6.21 -17.84
N ARG A 207 -11.14 5.94 -17.84
CA ARG A 207 -11.97 5.83 -19.05
C ARG A 207 -12.03 7.15 -19.83
N GLN A 208 -12.20 8.29 -19.14
CA GLN A 208 -12.24 9.61 -19.79
C GLN A 208 -10.93 9.98 -20.48
N ARG A 209 -9.79 9.57 -19.91
CA ARG A 209 -8.47 9.78 -20.52
C ARG A 209 -8.13 8.76 -21.61
N MET A 210 -9.03 7.84 -21.94
CA MET A 210 -8.81 6.74 -22.90
C MET A 210 -7.59 5.88 -22.54
N LEU A 211 -7.29 5.76 -21.25
CA LEU A 211 -6.19 4.97 -20.72
C LEU A 211 -6.71 3.61 -20.23
N ARG A 212 -5.86 2.58 -20.28
CA ARG A 212 -6.16 1.29 -19.65
C ARG A 212 -6.11 1.46 -18.14
N ALA A 213 -7.21 1.19 -17.46
CA ALA A 213 -7.27 1.28 -16.00
C ALA A 213 -6.31 0.28 -15.34
N ASP A 214 -5.66 0.72 -14.27
CA ASP A 214 -4.91 -0.15 -13.37
C ASP A 214 -5.84 -0.77 -12.31
N ASN A 215 -5.34 -1.78 -11.60
CA ASN A 215 -5.93 -2.27 -10.37
C ASN A 215 -6.01 -1.12 -9.36
N THR A 216 -7.24 -0.72 -9.07
CA THR A 216 -7.54 0.44 -8.23
C THR A 216 -8.11 -0.07 -6.92
N SER A 217 -7.42 0.22 -5.81
CA SER A 217 -7.86 -0.15 -4.46
C SER A 217 -7.80 1.06 -3.55
N ALA A 218 -8.77 1.17 -2.65
CA ALA A 218 -8.87 2.26 -1.69
C ALA A 218 -9.40 1.74 -0.35
N ILE A 219 -8.87 2.26 0.75
CA ILE A 219 -9.39 2.11 2.11
C ILE A 219 -9.57 3.51 2.65
N VAL A 220 -10.76 3.82 3.18
CA VAL A 220 -11.08 5.12 3.79
C VAL A 220 -11.46 4.87 5.24
N ILE A 221 -10.74 5.51 6.15
CA ILE A 221 -11.01 5.48 7.58
C ILE A 221 -11.50 6.86 7.98
N CYS A 222 -12.76 6.97 8.37
CA CYS A 222 -13.33 8.20 8.90
C CYS A 222 -13.06 8.28 10.40
N ILE A 223 -12.55 9.43 10.86
CA ILE A 223 -12.25 9.71 12.26
C ILE A 223 -13.29 10.69 12.76
N SER A 224 -13.97 10.30 13.83
CA SER A 224 -14.93 11.17 14.50
C SER A 224 -14.69 11.15 16.01
N PRO A 225 -15.00 12.25 16.72
CA PRO A 225 -15.09 12.23 18.17
C PRO A 225 -16.13 11.20 18.63
N LEU A 226 -15.94 10.59 19.81
CA LEU A 226 -16.96 9.72 20.39
C LEU A 226 -18.28 10.49 20.52
N GLN A 227 -19.30 10.09 19.77
CA GLN A 227 -20.68 10.54 19.95
C GLN A 227 -21.43 9.43 20.68
N GLN A 228 -22.12 9.77 21.78
CA GLN A 228 -22.79 8.79 22.64
C GLN A 228 -24.03 8.11 22.01
N ASN A 229 -24.45 8.44 20.78
CA ASN A 229 -25.65 7.88 20.16
C ASN A 229 -25.55 7.88 18.62
N LYS A 230 -24.85 6.90 18.03
CA LYS A 230 -25.15 6.48 16.65
C LYS A 230 -25.83 5.12 16.72
N SER A 231 -27.11 5.10 16.36
CA SER A 231 -27.86 3.86 16.14
C SER A 231 -27.11 3.00 15.14
N ASN A 232 -26.83 1.75 15.50
CA ASN A 232 -26.25 0.72 14.64
C ASN A 232 -27.15 0.53 13.41
N LEU A 233 -26.85 1.23 12.32
CA LEU A 233 -27.25 0.80 10.98
C LEU A 233 -26.04 0.08 10.39
N GLU A 234 -26.09 -1.24 10.47
CA GLU A 234 -25.08 -2.13 9.93
C GLU A 234 -25.10 -2.05 8.41
N ASN A 235 -24.20 -1.27 7.83
CA ASN A 235 -23.83 -1.41 6.43
C ASN A 235 -22.73 -2.48 6.38
N GLU A 236 -22.95 -3.61 5.70
CA GLU A 236 -22.02 -4.74 5.68
C GLU A 236 -20.62 -4.39 5.12
N GLU A 237 -20.48 -3.26 4.42
CA GLU A 237 -19.21 -2.75 3.87
C GLU A 237 -18.41 -1.86 4.86
N GLU A 238 -18.95 -1.51 6.04
CA GLU A 238 -18.33 -0.55 6.99
C GLU A 238 -17.95 -1.20 8.33
N LEU A 239 -16.77 -0.84 8.85
CA LEU A 239 -16.28 -1.31 10.15
C LEU A 239 -16.15 -0.13 11.12
N TYR A 240 -16.83 -0.23 12.27
CA TYR A 240 -16.76 0.76 13.35
C TYR A 240 -15.82 0.26 14.44
N LEU A 241 -14.80 1.06 14.77
CA LEU A 241 -13.79 0.72 15.78
C LEU A 241 -13.74 1.82 16.85
N ASN A 242 -14.06 1.47 18.09
CA ASN A 242 -13.87 2.37 19.22
C ASN A 242 -12.41 2.32 19.68
N LEU A 243 -11.62 3.33 19.30
CA LEU A 243 -10.19 3.41 19.65
C LEU A 243 -9.92 3.61 21.15
N SER A 244 -10.94 3.94 21.96
CA SER A 244 -10.82 4.05 23.42
C SER A 244 -10.95 2.70 24.14
N GLU A 245 -11.52 1.69 23.48
CA GLU A 245 -11.62 0.35 24.02
C GLU A 245 -10.39 -0.48 23.62
N SER A 246 -9.72 -1.08 24.61
CA SER A 246 -8.75 -2.15 24.33
C SER A 246 -9.45 -3.29 23.58
N PRO A 247 -8.83 -3.94 22.58
CA PRO A 247 -9.44 -5.10 21.94
C PRO A 247 -9.70 -6.17 23.00
N ARG A 248 -10.98 -6.38 23.34
CA ARG A 248 -11.39 -7.47 24.24
C ARG A 248 -11.36 -8.77 23.44
N TYR A 249 -10.23 -9.46 23.48
CA TYR A 249 -10.17 -10.87 23.06
C TYR A 249 -10.82 -11.74 24.14
N SER A 250 -12.13 -11.61 24.31
CA SER A 250 -12.89 -12.46 25.22
C SER A 250 -14.37 -12.47 24.84
N SER A 251 -14.75 -13.39 23.96
CA SER A 251 -16.09 -13.97 23.97
C SER A 251 -16.01 -15.44 23.53
N PRO A 252 -16.50 -16.38 24.35
CA PRO A 252 -16.62 -17.79 24.01
C PRO A 252 -17.95 -18.03 23.30
N ASP A 253 -18.18 -17.39 22.16
CA ASP A 253 -19.34 -17.69 21.31
C ASP A 253 -18.86 -18.18 19.96
N MET A 254 -18.80 -19.50 19.86
CA MET A 254 -18.84 -20.23 18.60
C MET A 254 -20.14 -19.86 17.87
N CYS A 255 -20.09 -18.83 17.03
CA CYS A 255 -21.13 -18.59 16.03
C CYS A 255 -20.54 -18.82 14.64
N VAL A 256 -21.09 -19.84 13.99
CA VAL A 256 -20.89 -20.35 12.64
C VAL A 256 -20.36 -19.29 11.66
N MET A 257 -19.06 -19.32 11.39
CA MET A 257 -18.45 -18.61 10.27
C MET A 257 -18.86 -19.32 8.98
N THR A 258 -19.74 -18.73 8.19
CA THR A 258 -19.80 -19.02 6.75
C THR A 258 -18.47 -18.56 6.13
N PRO A 259 -17.75 -19.43 5.41
CA PRO A 259 -16.40 -19.10 4.95
C PRO A 259 -16.46 -18.07 3.81
N SER A 260 -16.08 -16.83 4.11
CA SER A 260 -15.60 -15.88 3.09
C SER A 260 -14.31 -16.43 2.46
N ARG A 261 -14.23 -16.40 1.12
CA ARG A 261 -13.20 -17.08 0.32
C ARG A 261 -11.77 -16.49 0.42
N CYS A 262 -11.51 -15.54 1.32
CA CYS A 262 -10.19 -14.87 1.39
C CYS A 262 -9.51 -14.91 2.77
N CYS A 263 -9.92 -15.77 3.70
CA CYS A 263 -9.21 -15.91 4.98
C CYS A 263 -8.27 -17.12 4.95
N THR A 264 -6.97 -16.87 5.05
CA THR A 264 -5.98 -17.91 5.36
C THR A 264 -6.29 -18.48 6.76
N PRO A 265 -6.47 -19.80 6.91
CA PRO A 265 -6.85 -20.37 8.20
C PRO A 265 -5.69 -20.27 9.21
N PRO A 266 -5.97 -19.97 10.49
CA PRO A 266 -4.95 -20.01 11.53
C PRO A 266 -4.47 -21.45 11.77
N VAL A 267 -3.15 -21.63 11.78
CA VAL A 267 -2.47 -22.90 12.04
C VAL A 267 -2.77 -23.34 13.48
N LYS A 268 -3.45 -24.48 13.64
CA LYS A 268 -3.63 -25.13 14.95
C LYS A 268 -2.29 -25.70 15.44
N THR A 269 -1.65 -25.05 16.41
CA THR A 269 -0.64 -25.69 17.25
C THR A 269 -1.33 -26.66 18.20
N ARG A 270 -1.14 -27.97 18.01
CA ARG A 270 -1.56 -28.99 18.98
C ARG A 270 -0.71 -28.84 20.25
N ILE A 271 -1.33 -28.47 21.35
CA ILE A 271 -0.78 -28.66 22.69
C ILE A 271 -1.09 -30.11 23.08
N HIS A 272 -0.06 -30.94 23.24
CA HIS A 272 -0.20 -32.25 23.89
C HIS A 272 -0.33 -32.02 25.39
N GLY A 273 -1.51 -32.30 25.94
CA GLY A 273 -1.73 -32.42 27.37
C GLY A 273 -1.19 -33.77 27.84
N HIS A 274 -0.37 -33.72 28.89
CA HIS A 274 -0.08 -34.84 29.76
C HIS A 274 -1.35 -35.26 30.50
N ASP A 275 -1.64 -36.56 30.48
CA ASP A 275 -2.00 -37.38 31.64
C ASP A 275 -1.42 -38.78 31.40
#